data_AF-A0A838S1U7-F1
#
_entry.id   AF-A0A838S1U7-F1
#
_cell.length_a   1.000
_cell.length_b   1.000
_cell.length_c   1.000
_cell.angle_alpha   90.00
_cell.angle_beta   90.00
_cell.angle_gamma   90.00
#
_symmetry.space_group_name_H-M   'P 1'
#
loop_
_entity.id
_entity.type
_entity.pdbx_description
1 polymer ?
#
loop_
_entity_poly.entity_id
_entity_poly.type
_entity_poly.pdbx_seq_one_letter_code
_entity_poly.pdbx_strand_id
1 'polypeptide(L)' 'MSGVPPDDLAEPDLLRELEHLHATRHDTFLHGSPDALREHTARTEQLEEEYLRRHPEREVDP' A
#
# COMPACT_ATOMS: atom_id res chain seq x y z
N MET A 1 -2.43 15.25 -0.17
CA MET A 1 -2.36 15.17 -1.64
C MET A 1 -2.50 13.69 -1.93
N SER A 2 -3.71 13.24 -2.30
CA SER A 2 -3.96 11.80 -2.43
C SER A 2 -3.27 11.27 -3.68
N GLY A 3 -2.64 10.11 -3.60
CA GLY A 3 -2.06 9.43 -4.76
C GLY A 3 -3.12 9.04 -5.80
N VAL A 4 -2.68 8.46 -6.91
CA VAL A 4 -3.59 7.91 -7.93
C VAL A 4 -4.49 6.85 -7.27
N PRO A 5 -5.82 6.82 -7.55
CA PRO A 5 -6.70 5.78 -7.05
C PRO A 5 -6.15 4.37 -7.35
N PRO A 6 -6.24 3.40 -6.42
CA PRO A 6 -5.70 2.06 -6.63
C PRO A 6 -6.22 1.35 -7.88
N ASP A 7 -7.50 1.53 -8.18
CA ASP A 7 -8.20 0.97 -9.34
C ASP A 7 -7.71 1.54 -10.68
N ASP A 8 -7.15 2.75 -10.66
CA ASP A 8 -6.52 3.39 -11.82
C ASP A 8 -5.04 2.98 -12.02
N LEU A 9 -4.42 2.28 -11.07
CA LEU A 9 -3.02 1.86 -11.17
C LEU A 9 -2.85 0.62 -12.07
N ALA A 10 -1.88 0.68 -12.98
CA ALA A 10 -1.38 -0.50 -13.66
C ALA A 10 -0.73 -1.47 -12.66
N GLU A 11 -0.79 -2.78 -12.92
CA GLU A 11 -0.26 -3.81 -12.02
C GLU A 11 1.19 -3.57 -11.56
N PRO A 12 2.16 -3.22 -12.43
CA PRO A 12 3.53 -2.98 -12.00
C PRO A 12 3.65 -1.77 -11.07
N ASP A 13 2.81 -0.75 -11.25
CA ASP A 13 2.80 0.44 -10.40
C ASP A 13 2.18 0.16 -9.04
N LEU A 14 1.10 -0.63 -8.99
CA LEU A 14 0.48 -1.09 -7.74
C LEU A 14 1.50 -1.85 -6.88
N LEU A 15 2.20 -2.83 -7.47
CA LEU A 15 3.19 -3.65 -6.75
C LEU A 15 4.38 -2.81 -6.27
N ARG A 16 4.89 -1.90 -7.11
CA ARG A 16 5.98 -0.97 -6.76
C ARG A 16 5.58 -0.07 -5.59
N GLU A 17 4.35 0.43 -5.59
CA GLU A 17 3.87 1.32 -4.54
C GLU A 17 3.66 0.56 -3.21
N LEU A 18 3.10 -0.65 -3.25
CA LEU A 18 3.00 -1.54 -2.10
C LEU A 18 4.37 -1.83 -1.48
N GLU A 19 5.36 -2.21 -2.30
CA GLU A 19 6.73 -2.47 -1.84
C GLU A 19 7.31 -1.23 -1.13
N HIS A 20 7.18 -0.06 -1.73
CA HIS A 20 7.68 1.18 -1.16
C HIS A 20 7.02 1.53 0.19
N LEU A 21 5.71 1.37 0.29
CA LEU A 21 5.00 1.61 1.54
C LEU A 21 5.44 0.62 2.61
N HIS A 22 5.43 -0.68 2.33
CA HIS A 22 5.89 -1.68 3.32
C HIS A 22 7.31 -1.39 3.82
N ALA A 23 8.22 -1.00 2.94
CA ALA A 23 9.60 -0.67 3.30
C ALA A 23 9.72 0.55 4.24
N THR A 24 8.84 1.54 4.09
CA THR A 24 8.91 2.82 4.83
C THR A 24 7.96 2.89 6.03
N ARG A 25 7.02 1.95 6.15
CA ARG A 25 5.96 1.95 7.17
C ARG A 25 6.50 1.91 8.59
N HIS A 26 7.51 1.07 8.85
CA HIS A 26 8.06 0.92 10.20
C HIS A 26 8.76 2.20 10.68
N ASP A 27 9.53 2.83 9.80
CA ASP A 27 10.17 4.12 10.09
C ASP A 27 9.12 5.22 10.34
N THR A 28 8.09 5.29 9.48
CA THR A 28 6.96 6.22 9.66
C THR A 28 6.22 5.97 10.97
N PHE A 29 6.07 4.71 11.39
CA PHE A 29 5.43 4.36 12.65
C PHE A 29 6.21 4.84 13.87
N LEU A 30 7.53 4.71 13.87
CA LEU A 30 8.37 5.10 15.01
C LEU A 30 8.68 6.59 15.04
N HIS A 31 8.87 7.22 13.88
CA HIS A 31 9.48 8.54 13.77
C HIS A 31 8.62 9.56 12.98
N GLY A 32 7.57 9.11 12.32
CA GLY A 32 6.68 9.97 11.55
C GLY A 32 5.75 10.81 12.43
N SER A 33 5.21 11.88 11.84
CA SER A 33 4.12 12.62 12.50
C SER A 33 2.86 11.76 12.57
N PRO A 34 1.93 12.07 13.50
CA PRO A 34 0.63 11.40 13.54
C PRO A 34 -0.13 11.45 12.21
N ASP A 35 0.02 12.54 11.46
CA ASP A 35 -0.62 12.72 10.16
C ASP A 35 0.03 11.83 9.11
N ALA A 36 1.36 11.77 9.07
CA ALA A 36 2.10 10.89 8.17
C ALA A 36 1.73 9.42 8.40
N LEU A 37 1.64 8.98 9.65
CA LEU A 37 1.23 7.62 9.98
C LEU A 37 -0.22 7.31 9.54
N ARG A 38 -1.15 8.26 9.68
CA ARG A 38 -2.53 8.08 9.23
C ARG A 38 -2.62 7.93 7.72
N GLU A 39 -1.93 8.79 6.98
CA GLU A 39 -1.87 8.72 5.51
C GLU A 39 -1.24 7.40 5.06
N HIS A 40 -0.13 7.00 5.68
CA HIS A 40 0.57 5.75 5.36
C HIS A 40 -0.31 4.52 5.61
N THR A 41 -1.03 4.52 6.73
CA THR A 41 -2.00 3.46 7.07
C THR A 41 -3.13 3.38 6.05
N ALA A 42 -3.80 4.51 5.78
CA ALA A 42 -4.91 4.55 4.84
C ALA A 42 -4.49 4.15 3.41
N ARG A 43 -3.31 4.61 2.96
CA ARG A 43 -2.80 4.28 1.63
C ARG A 43 -2.41 2.82 1.52
N THR A 44 -1.79 2.25 2.55
CA THR A 44 -1.43 0.83 2.58
C THR A 44 -2.67 -0.05 2.46
N GLU A 45 -3.70 0.23 3.26
CA GLU A 45 -4.98 -0.51 3.24
C GLU A 45 -5.63 -0.47 1.84
N GLN A 46 -5.74 0.71 1.23
CA GLN A 46 -6.33 0.88 -0.10
C GLN A 46 -5.64 0.05 -1.19
N LEU A 47 -4.30 0.00 -1.17
CA LEU A 47 -3.54 -0.74 -2.18
C LEU A 47 -3.55 -2.25 -1.92
N GLU A 48 -3.55 -2.66 -0.65
CA GLU A 48 -3.69 -4.07 -0.26
C GLU A 48 -5.07 -4.62 -0.67
N GLU A 49 -6.14 -3.86 -0.42
CA GLU A 49 -7.50 -4.22 -0.85
C GLU A 49 -7.59 -4.40 -2.36
N GLU A 50 -6.99 -3.48 -3.12
CA GLU A 50 -6.96 -3.57 -4.58
C GLU A 50 -6.16 -4.79 -5.06
N TYR A 51 -5.00 -5.06 -4.47
CA TYR A 51 -4.23 -6.26 -4.77
C TYR A 51 -5.04 -7.54 -4.50
N LEU A 52 -5.68 -7.64 -3.33
CA LEU A 52 -6.52 -8.79 -2.99
C LEU A 52 -7.72 -8.95 -3.92
N ARG A 53 -8.31 -7.83 -4.37
CA ARG A 53 -9.41 -7.82 -5.35
C ARG A 53 -8.97 -8.36 -6.72
N ARG A 54 -7.76 -8.01 -7.17
CA ARG A 54 -7.16 -8.48 -8.44
C ARG A 54 -6.68 -9.93 -8.37
N HIS A 55 -6.22 -10.37 -7.19
CA HIS A 55 -5.60 -11.67 -6.96
C HIS A 55 -6.36 -12.49 -5.90
N PRO A 56 -7.62 -12.89 -6.17
CA PRO A 56 -8.41 -13.69 -5.22
C PRO A 56 -7.81 -15.08 -4.97
N GLU A 57 -6.99 -15.58 -5.89
CA GLU A 57 -6.29 -16.87 -5.81
C GLU A 57 -4.78 -16.71 -5.54
N ARG A 58 -4.37 -15.59 -4.91
CA ARG A 58 -2.95 -15.34 -4.61
C ARG A 58 -2.31 -16.53 -3.87
N GLU A 59 -1.03 -16.76 -4.14
CA GLU A 59 -0.27 -17.79 -3.45
C GLU A 59 -0.18 -17.46 -1.94
N VAL A 60 -0.43 -18.49 -1.13
CA VAL A 60 -0.29 -18.47 0.32
C VAL A 60 0.63 -19.64 0.65
N ASP A 61 1.75 -19.37 1.34
CA ASP A 61 2.78 -20.37 1.67
C ASP A 61 3.45 -21.01 0.43
N PRO A 62 4.17 -20.23 -0.39
CA PRO A 62 4.86 -20.70 -1.60
C PRO A 62 6.12 -21.55 -1.33
#